data_AF-A0A962XI87-F1
#
_entry.id   AF-A0A962XI87-F1
#
_cell.length_a   1.000
_cell.length_b   1.000
_cell.length_c   1.000
_cell.angle_alpha   90.00
_cell.angle_beta   90.00
_cell.angle_gamma   90.00
#
_symmetry.space_group_name_H-M   'P 1'
#
loop_
_entity.id
_entity.type
_entity.pdbx_description
1 polymer ?
#
loop_
_entity_poly.entity_id
_entity_poly.type
_entity_poly.pdbx_seq_one_letter_code
_entity_poly.pdbx_strand_id
1 'polypeptide(L)'
;MDTIYLLRGTEIKRDQNTLVVVTEDRRKRRLPVQALRHVVVLGATRLNSEVATFLGKHGVRLSFLDYYGHFSGSLDPARHHHAGSVHLAQAKTILNDVSRLTMASRILEAGAANMLRNLKYYLYRGLLNPNGRERVLREFREWMDNAKIAGEVGWRRIFLKEAFAIEAHLLELSEYEPFMVKA
;
A
#
# COMPACT_ATOMS: atom_id res chain seq x y z
N MET A 1 -12.96 -13.88 3.36
CA MET A 1 -13.41 -12.98 2.28
C MET A 1 -12.20 -12.63 1.46
N ASP A 2 -12.28 -12.90 0.17
CA ASP A 2 -11.13 -13.04 -0.71
C ASP A 2 -11.05 -11.88 -1.70
N THR A 3 -9.83 -11.60 -2.12
CA THR A 3 -9.54 -10.67 -3.21
C THR A 3 -9.36 -11.45 -4.49
N ILE A 4 -10.03 -11.04 -5.57
CA ILE A 4 -9.82 -11.62 -6.89
C ILE A 4 -9.12 -10.63 -7.81
N TYR A 5 -8.30 -11.18 -8.70
CA TYR A 5 -7.54 -10.43 -9.70
C TYR A 5 -8.04 -10.81 -11.09
N LEU A 6 -8.50 -9.81 -11.84
CA LEU A 6 -8.98 -9.94 -13.21
C LEU A 6 -7.87 -9.51 -14.16
N LEU A 7 -7.43 -10.46 -14.98
CA LEU A 7 -6.40 -10.24 -15.99
C LEU A 7 -7.02 -9.72 -17.29
N ARG A 8 -6.17 -9.43 -18.27
CA ARG A 8 -6.59 -9.00 -19.61
C ARG A 8 -7.56 -10.00 -20.25
N GLY A 9 -8.48 -9.49 -21.06
CA GLY A 9 -9.39 -10.34 -21.83
C GLY A 9 -10.53 -10.90 -21.01
N THR A 10 -10.90 -10.26 -19.90
CA THR A 10 -11.98 -10.73 -19.03
C THR A 10 -13.27 -9.96 -19.27
N GLU A 11 -14.40 -10.65 -19.20
CA GLU A 11 -15.73 -10.06 -19.12
C GLU A 11 -16.37 -10.51 -17.82
N ILE A 12 -16.90 -9.57 -17.04
CA ILE A 12 -17.61 -9.88 -15.80
C ILE A 12 -19.09 -9.57 -15.93
N LYS A 13 -19.90 -10.51 -15.42
CA LYS A 13 -21.35 -10.44 -15.42
C LYS A 13 -21.88 -10.81 -14.06
N ARG A 14 -23.03 -10.26 -13.72
CA ARG A 14 -23.80 -10.70 -12.57
C ARG A 14 -24.69 -11.87 -12.99
N ASP A 15 -24.77 -12.88 -12.13
CA ASP A 15 -25.79 -13.92 -12.18
C ASP A 15 -26.34 -14.12 -10.78
N GLN A 16 -27.52 -13.55 -10.50
CA GLN A 16 -28.13 -13.53 -9.16
C GLN A 16 -27.18 -12.99 -8.08
N ASN A 17 -26.72 -13.84 -7.15
CA ASN A 17 -25.76 -13.52 -6.08
C ASN A 17 -24.33 -14.01 -6.39
N THR A 18 -24.05 -14.26 -7.67
CA THR A 18 -22.76 -14.77 -8.14
C THR A 18 -22.16 -13.79 -9.15
N LEU A 19 -20.88 -13.48 -8.99
CA LEU A 19 -20.07 -12.85 -10.02
C LEU A 19 -19.57 -13.93 -10.98
N VAL A 20 -19.87 -13.78 -12.26
CA VAL A 20 -19.40 -14.66 -13.33
C VAL A 20 -18.26 -13.95 -14.06
N VAL A 21 -17.09 -14.55 -14.05
CA VAL A 21 -15.92 -14.09 -14.80
C VAL A 21 -15.76 -14.99 -16.02
N VAL A 22 -15.74 -14.39 -17.20
CA VAL A 22 -15.51 -15.05 -18.48
C VAL A 22 -14.15 -14.59 -19.00
N THR A 23 -13.24 -15.52 -19.24
CA THR A 23 -11.92 -15.24 -19.83
C THR A 23 -11.98 -15.34 -21.36
N GLU A 24 -10.92 -14.86 -22.03
CA GLU A 24 -10.79 -14.90 -23.50
C GLU A 24 -10.97 -16.32 -24.09
N ASP A 25 -10.45 -17.33 -23.41
CA ASP A 25 -10.58 -18.76 -23.73
C ASP A 25 -11.97 -19.35 -23.39
N ARG A 26 -12.97 -18.49 -23.14
CA ARG A 26 -14.36 -18.84 -22.83
C ARG A 26 -14.54 -19.65 -21.54
N ARG A 27 -13.52 -19.77 -20.70
CA ARG A 27 -13.69 -20.39 -19.37
C ARG A 27 -14.54 -19.48 -18.49
N LYS A 28 -15.47 -20.10 -17.77
CA LYS A 28 -16.36 -19.41 -16.84
C LYS A 28 -15.98 -19.77 -15.43
N ARG A 29 -15.68 -18.75 -14.61
CA ARG A 29 -15.50 -18.88 -13.17
C ARG A 29 -16.67 -18.22 -12.46
N ARG A 30 -17.31 -18.96 -11.55
CA ARG A 30 -18.40 -18.48 -10.71
C ARG A 30 -17.89 -18.20 -9.30
N LEU A 31 -18.18 -17.02 -8.79
CA LEU A 31 -17.73 -16.55 -7.49
C LEU A 31 -18.92 -15.98 -6.71
N PRO A 32 -19.39 -16.66 -5.65
CA PRO A 32 -20.42 -16.12 -4.78
C PRO A 32 -19.97 -14.78 -4.20
N VAL A 33 -20.81 -13.75 -4.28
CA VAL A 33 -20.41 -12.38 -3.89
C VAL A 33 -20.09 -12.27 -2.41
N GLN A 34 -20.68 -13.10 -1.56
CA GLN A 34 -20.43 -13.14 -0.12
C GLN A 34 -19.00 -13.57 0.22
N ALA A 35 -18.34 -14.30 -0.70
CA ALA A 35 -16.94 -14.67 -0.54
C ALA A 35 -16.00 -13.53 -0.94
N LEU A 36 -16.47 -12.48 -1.61
CA LEU A 36 -15.64 -11.42 -2.17
C LEU A 36 -15.59 -10.20 -1.24
N ARG A 37 -14.40 -9.65 -1.03
CA ARG A 37 -14.20 -8.30 -0.44
C ARG A 37 -13.74 -7.28 -1.46
N HIS A 38 -13.02 -7.73 -2.48
CA HIS A 38 -12.30 -6.86 -3.39
C HIS A 38 -12.12 -7.53 -4.75
N VAL A 39 -12.47 -6.82 -5.81
CA VAL A 39 -12.17 -7.17 -7.19
C VAL A 39 -11.14 -6.19 -7.72
N VAL A 40 -10.02 -6.71 -8.22
CA VAL A 40 -8.92 -5.91 -8.77
C VAL A 40 -8.80 -6.16 -10.26
N VAL A 41 -8.94 -5.12 -11.07
CA VAL A 41 -8.83 -5.15 -12.53
C VAL A 41 -7.41 -4.72 -12.92
N LEU A 42 -6.64 -5.66 -13.48
CA LEU A 42 -5.24 -5.46 -13.92
C LEU A 42 -5.11 -5.22 -15.43
N GLY A 43 -6.20 -5.37 -16.19
CA GLY A 43 -6.16 -5.34 -17.64
C GLY A 43 -7.48 -4.91 -18.26
N ALA A 44 -7.57 -5.04 -19.59
CA ALA A 44 -8.80 -4.77 -20.31
C ALA A 44 -9.89 -5.76 -19.87
N THR A 45 -10.82 -5.27 -19.05
CA THR A 45 -11.97 -6.02 -18.55
C THR A 45 -13.27 -5.32 -18.96
N ARG A 46 -14.21 -6.07 -19.53
CA ARG A 46 -15.56 -5.58 -19.82
C ARG A 46 -16.47 -5.78 -18.62
N LEU A 47 -17.13 -4.71 -18.18
CA LEU A 47 -18.14 -4.73 -17.13
C LEU A 47 -19.20 -3.67 -17.42
N ASN A 48 -20.39 -3.82 -16.84
CA ASN A 48 -21.48 -2.85 -16.96
C ASN A 48 -21.84 -2.25 -15.58
N SER A 49 -22.74 -1.26 -15.59
CA SER A 49 -23.22 -0.59 -14.37
C SER A 49 -23.92 -1.53 -13.40
N GLU A 50 -24.52 -2.63 -13.90
CA GLU A 50 -25.15 -3.65 -13.06
C GLU A 50 -24.13 -4.35 -12.17
N VAL A 51 -22.99 -4.77 -12.71
CA VAL A 51 -21.91 -5.39 -11.93
C VAL A 51 -21.36 -4.42 -10.90
N ALA A 52 -21.09 -3.16 -11.29
CA ALA A 52 -20.61 -2.14 -10.36
C ALA A 52 -21.59 -1.93 -9.19
N THR A 53 -22.88 -1.83 -9.49
CA THR A 53 -23.95 -1.66 -8.48
C THR A 53 -24.08 -2.89 -7.60
N PHE A 54 -24.00 -4.09 -8.19
CA PHE A 54 -24.08 -5.35 -7.48
C PHE A 54 -22.95 -5.51 -6.45
N LEU A 55 -21.71 -5.24 -6.86
CA LEU A 55 -20.54 -5.28 -5.99
C LEU A 55 -20.67 -4.23 -4.87
N GLY A 56 -21.05 -2.99 -5.22
CA GLY A 56 -21.25 -1.92 -4.24
C GLY A 56 -22.32 -2.24 -3.19
N LYS A 57 -23.45 -2.84 -3.57
CA LYS A 57 -24.51 -3.26 -2.63
C LYS A 57 -24.07 -4.36 -1.66
N HIS A 58 -23.09 -5.18 -2.05
CA HIS A 58 -22.56 -6.26 -1.22
C HIS A 58 -21.27 -5.89 -0.49
N GLY A 59 -20.88 -4.61 -0.47
CA GLY A 59 -19.67 -4.18 0.22
C GLY A 59 -18.37 -4.60 -0.46
N VAL A 60 -18.41 -4.94 -1.76
CA VAL A 60 -17.24 -5.38 -2.52
C VAL A 60 -16.62 -4.19 -3.25
N ARG A 61 -15.37 -3.84 -2.91
CA ARG A 61 -14.60 -2.80 -3.63
C ARG A 61 -14.25 -3.30 -5.03
N LEU A 62 -14.32 -2.42 -6.03
CA LEU A 62 -13.78 -2.64 -7.36
C LEU A 62 -12.62 -1.66 -7.61
N SER A 63 -11.41 -2.13 -7.89
CA SER A 63 -10.24 -1.29 -8.15
C SER A 63 -9.68 -1.54 -9.54
N PHE A 64 -9.12 -0.48 -10.13
CA PHE A 64 -8.49 -0.50 -11.45
C PHE A 64 -7.03 -0.14 -11.32
N LEU A 65 -6.18 -0.93 -11.99
CA LEU A 65 -4.76 -0.69 -12.13
C LEU A 65 -4.45 -0.43 -13.61
N ASP A 66 -3.51 0.45 -13.88
CA ASP A 66 -3.02 0.71 -15.23
C ASP A 66 -2.14 -0.45 -15.74
N TYR A 67 -1.65 -0.33 -16.96
CA TYR A 67 -0.77 -1.35 -17.56
C TYR A 67 0.51 -1.61 -16.75
N TYR A 68 1.01 -0.61 -16.03
CA TYR A 68 2.22 -0.68 -15.23
C TYR A 68 1.94 -1.12 -13.78
N GLY A 69 0.69 -1.41 -13.44
CA GLY A 69 0.27 -1.80 -12.10
C GLY A 69 0.08 -0.62 -11.13
N HIS A 70 0.02 0.62 -11.60
CA HIS A 70 -0.33 1.76 -10.76
C HIS A 70 -1.84 1.85 -10.54
N PHE A 71 -2.24 2.23 -9.34
CA PHE A 71 -3.64 2.44 -9.00
C PHE A 71 -4.24 3.60 -9.82
N SER A 72 -5.22 3.29 -10.67
CA SER A 72 -5.93 4.28 -11.50
C SER A 72 -7.19 4.81 -10.81
N GLY A 73 -7.84 3.98 -9.99
CA GLY A 73 -9.06 4.37 -9.29
C GLY A 73 -9.83 3.19 -8.71
N SER A 74 -10.90 3.50 -7.96
CA SER A 74 -11.81 2.49 -7.41
C SER A 74 -13.25 2.96 -7.38
N LEU A 75 -14.16 1.99 -7.45
CA LEU A 75 -15.54 2.13 -7.01
C LEU A 75 -15.63 1.51 -5.62
N ASP A 76 -15.73 2.39 -4.63
CA ASP A 76 -15.92 2.01 -3.25
C ASP A 76 -17.42 1.79 -2.95
N PRO A 77 -17.77 0.75 -2.19
CA PRO A 77 -19.13 0.55 -1.73
C PRO A 77 -19.64 1.79 -1.00
N ALA A 78 -20.89 2.16 -1.25
CA ALA A 78 -21.56 3.16 -0.43
C ALA A 78 -21.47 2.72 1.04
N ARG A 79 -21.04 3.64 1.91
CA ARG A 79 -20.66 3.29 3.29
C ARG A 79 -21.82 2.65 4.03
N HIS A 80 -21.63 1.42 4.52
CA HIS A 80 -22.53 0.76 5.47
C HIS A 80 -22.03 0.89 6.92
N HIS A 81 -20.83 1.43 7.13
CA HIS A 81 -20.25 1.59 8.47
C HIS A 81 -20.31 3.04 8.94
N HIS A 82 -21.29 3.32 9.79
CA HIS A 82 -21.48 4.58 10.50
C HIS A 82 -20.50 4.73 11.66
N ALA A 83 -19.19 4.66 11.41
CA ALA A 83 -18.21 5.05 12.41
C ALA A 83 -18.06 6.59 12.43
N GLY A 84 -19.20 7.30 12.55
CA GLY A 84 -19.22 8.77 12.57
C GLY A 84 -18.35 9.33 13.70
N SER A 85 -18.32 8.64 14.84
CA SER A 85 -17.43 8.94 15.96
C SER A 85 -15.94 8.87 15.57
N VAL A 86 -15.53 7.91 14.75
CA VAL A 86 -14.15 7.77 14.27
C VAL A 86 -13.80 8.90 13.32
N HIS A 87 -14.68 9.25 12.38
CA HIS A 87 -14.43 10.36 11.47
C HIS A 87 -14.37 11.71 12.21
N LEU A 88 -15.22 11.91 13.20
CA LEU A 88 -15.16 13.10 14.06
C LEU A 88 -13.86 13.13 14.87
N ALA A 89 -13.41 12.00 15.41
CA ALA A 89 -12.13 11.90 16.11
C ALA A 89 -10.96 12.20 15.16
N GLN A 90 -10.95 11.62 13.95
CA GLN A 90 -9.95 11.90 12.91
C GLN A 90 -9.92 13.39 12.56
N ALA A 91 -11.08 14.01 12.33
CA ALA A 91 -11.17 15.44 12.05
C ALA A 91 -10.63 16.29 13.21
N LYS A 92 -11.02 15.98 14.46
CA LYS A 92 -10.49 16.65 15.66
C LYS A 92 -8.97 16.51 15.77
N THR A 93 -8.41 15.33 15.49
CA THR A 93 -6.97 15.08 15.50
C THR A 93 -6.26 15.86 14.39
N ILE A 94 -6.81 15.93 13.18
CA ILE A 94 -6.21 16.65 12.06
C ILE A 94 -6.24 18.17 12.28
N LEU A 95 -7.31 18.69 12.88
CA LEU A 95 -7.48 20.12 13.13
C LEU A 95 -6.68 20.64 14.34
N ASN A 96 -6.20 19.76 15.22
CA ASN A 96 -5.38 20.14 16.37
C ASN A 96 -3.90 19.84 16.10
N ASP A 97 -3.06 20.88 16.02
CA ASP A 97 -1.65 20.75 15.65
C ASP A 97 -0.86 19.78 16.55
N VAL A 98 -1.05 19.86 17.86
CA VAL A 98 -0.37 18.99 18.84
C VAL A 98 -0.74 17.53 18.57
N SER A 99 -2.02 17.23 18.42
CA SER A 99 -2.52 15.88 18.17
C SER A 99 -2.12 15.36 16.78
N ARG A 100 -2.17 16.22 15.76
CA ARG A 100 -1.75 15.91 14.39
C ARG A 100 -0.27 15.53 14.34
N LEU A 101 0.59 16.34 14.94
CA LEU A 101 2.04 16.10 14.98
C LEU A 101 2.37 14.86 15.82
N THR A 102 1.68 14.66 16.95
CA THR A 102 1.85 13.46 17.78
C THR A 102 1.50 12.20 16.99
N MET A 103 0.38 12.21 16.25
CA MET A 103 -0.03 11.07 15.42
C MET A 103 0.96 10.83 14.27
N ALA A 104 1.43 11.89 13.61
CA ALA A 104 2.42 11.79 12.55
C ALA A 104 3.74 11.18 13.06
N SER A 105 4.24 11.64 14.22
CA SER A 105 5.44 11.08 14.86
C SER A 105 5.29 9.58 15.11
N ARG A 106 4.17 9.17 15.71
CA ARG A 106 3.90 7.75 16.01
C ARG A 106 3.83 6.88 14.75
N ILE A 107 3.25 7.40 13.66
CA ILE A 107 3.21 6.68 12.37
C ILE A 107 4.62 6.50 11.82
N LEU A 108 5.46 7.54 11.89
CA LEU A 108 6.85 7.49 11.43
C LEU A 108 7.69 6.53 12.28
N GLU A 109 7.58 6.63 13.61
CA GLU A 109 8.24 5.72 14.57
C GLU A 109 7.86 4.26 14.30
N ALA A 110 6.57 3.98 14.07
CA ALA A 110 6.11 2.62 13.73
C ALA A 110 6.67 2.15 12.38
N GLY A 111 6.69 3.02 11.36
CA GLY A 111 7.31 2.73 10.07
C GLY A 111 8.80 2.40 10.19
N ALA A 112 9.53 3.20 10.96
CA ALA A 112 10.96 3.03 11.18
C ALA A 112 11.27 1.76 12.00
N ALA A 113 10.46 1.45 13.02
CA ALA A 113 10.56 0.19 13.75
C ALA A 113 10.32 -1.03 12.86
N ASN A 114 9.35 -0.95 11.93
CA ASN A 114 9.10 -2.02 10.95
C ASN A 114 10.28 -2.18 9.98
N MET A 115 10.86 -1.08 9.51
CA MET A 115 12.06 -1.12 8.66
C MET A 115 13.24 -1.76 9.39
N LEU A 116 13.51 -1.36 10.65
CA LEU A 116 14.55 -1.96 11.47
C LEU A 116 14.34 -3.46 11.67
N ARG A 117 13.09 -3.90 11.85
CA ARG A 117 12.74 -5.32 11.97
C ARG A 117 13.01 -6.08 10.67
N ASN A 118 12.62 -5.54 9.52
CA ASN A 118 12.91 -6.12 8.22
C ASN A 118 14.42 -6.19 7.97
N LEU A 119 15.15 -5.12 8.29
CA LEU A 119 16.59 -5.06 8.14
C LEU A 119 17.29 -6.13 8.99
N LYS A 120 16.93 -6.25 10.28
CA LYS A 120 17.43 -7.32 11.16
C LYS A 120 17.16 -8.71 10.58
N TYR A 121 15.98 -8.93 10.02
CA TYR A 121 15.60 -10.18 9.39
C TYR A 121 16.51 -10.55 8.21
N TYR A 122 16.72 -9.63 7.27
CA TYR A 122 17.56 -9.87 6.10
C TYR A 122 19.05 -9.96 6.43
N LEU A 123 19.52 -9.15 7.39
CA LEU A 123 20.88 -9.22 7.90
C LEU A 123 21.17 -10.58 8.53
N TYR A 124 20.23 -11.12 9.31
CA TYR A 124 20.37 -12.44 9.93
C TYR A 124 20.51 -13.57 8.88
N ARG A 125 19.87 -13.43 7.71
CA ARG A 125 19.95 -14.39 6.59
C ARG A 125 21.29 -14.40 5.83
N GLY A 126 22.29 -13.64 6.27
CA GLY A 126 23.66 -13.78 5.77
C GLY A 126 24.12 -12.74 4.76
N LEU A 127 23.36 -11.65 4.55
CA LEU A 127 23.76 -10.60 3.60
C LEU A 127 25.01 -9.82 4.06
N LEU A 128 25.27 -9.74 5.37
CA LEU A 128 26.46 -9.08 5.94
C LEU A 128 27.11 -9.92 7.05
N ASN A 129 28.43 -9.73 7.23
CA ASN A 129 29.17 -10.24 8.38
C ASN A 129 28.75 -9.51 9.69
N PRO A 130 29.05 -10.06 10.89
CA PRO A 130 28.57 -9.49 12.17
C PRO A 130 28.89 -7.99 12.36
N ASN A 131 30.09 -7.55 11.99
CA ASN A 131 30.50 -6.14 12.09
C ASN A 131 29.70 -5.23 11.16
N GLY A 132 29.44 -5.67 9.93
CA GLY A 132 28.60 -4.95 8.97
C GLY A 132 27.16 -4.82 9.46
N ARG A 133 26.62 -5.86 10.10
CA ARG A 133 25.27 -5.82 10.70
C ARG A 133 25.20 -4.79 11.82
N GLU A 134 26.17 -4.78 12.72
CA GLU A 134 26.19 -3.85 13.85
C GLU A 134 26.32 -2.40 13.38
N ARG A 135 27.18 -2.13 12.41
CA ARG A 135 27.37 -0.81 11.82
C ARG A 135 26.08 -0.28 11.19
N VAL A 136 25.44 -1.05 10.32
CA VAL A 136 24.18 -0.68 9.66
C VAL A 136 23.07 -0.40 10.68
N LEU A 137 22.95 -1.24 11.71
CA LEU A 137 21.93 -1.06 12.74
C LEU A 137 22.21 0.15 13.64
N ARG A 138 23.48 0.51 13.86
CA ARG A 138 23.86 1.72 14.61
C ARG A 138 23.53 2.97 13.80
N GLU A 139 24.00 3.05 12.56
CA GLU A 139 23.78 4.19 11.67
C GLU A 139 22.27 4.43 11.42
N PHE A 140 21.48 3.37 11.23
CA PHE A 140 20.03 3.50 11.10
C PHE A 140 19.35 4.06 12.36
N ARG A 141 19.85 3.70 13.56
CA ARG A 141 19.32 4.24 14.82
C ARG A 141 19.71 5.69 15.02
N GLU A 142 20.97 6.04 14.78
CA GLU A 142 21.44 7.43 14.83
C GLU A 142 20.67 8.31 13.85
N TRP A 143 20.37 7.81 12.64
CA TRP A 143 19.52 8.50 11.69
C TRP A 143 18.09 8.71 12.20
N MET A 144 17.47 7.68 12.79
CA MET A 144 16.13 7.79 13.39
C MET A 144 16.08 8.83 14.51
N ASP A 145 17.09 8.84 15.40
CA ASP A 145 17.13 9.75 16.54
C ASP A 145 17.30 11.22 16.13
N ASN A 146 17.91 11.47 14.96
CA ASN A 146 18.16 12.81 14.43
C ASN A 146 17.16 13.26 13.37
N ALA A 147 16.25 12.39 12.92
CA ALA A 147 15.24 12.72 11.92
C ALA A 147 14.22 13.73 12.47
N LYS A 148 14.31 14.99 12.04
CA LYS A 148 13.31 16.03 12.35
C LYS A 148 12.19 16.01 11.35
N ILE A 149 10.92 16.06 11.80
CA ILE A 149 9.72 16.21 10.97
C ILE A 149 9.79 17.53 10.15
N ALA A 150 10.34 17.49 8.94
CA ALA A 150 10.35 18.60 7.99
C ALA A 150 9.00 18.71 7.24
N GLY A 151 8.55 19.94 7.01
CA GLY A 151 7.31 20.30 6.32
C GLY A 151 7.28 19.99 4.82
N GLU A 152 6.16 20.38 4.17
CA GLU A 152 5.64 20.23 2.77
C GLU A 152 6.21 19.21 1.76
N VAL A 153 7.48 18.81 1.80
CA VAL A 153 8.03 17.79 0.91
C VAL A 153 7.92 16.42 1.59
N GLY A 154 6.83 15.72 1.26
CA GLY A 154 6.45 14.47 1.89
C GLY A 154 7.61 13.46 2.02
N TRP A 155 7.90 13.08 3.26
CA TRP A 155 8.79 12.02 3.71
C TRP A 155 8.90 10.82 2.77
N ARG A 156 7.80 10.40 2.14
CA ARG A 156 7.76 9.34 1.13
C ARG A 156 8.83 9.49 0.04
N ARG A 157 9.07 10.71 -0.46
CA ARG A 157 10.05 10.97 -1.51
C ARG A 157 11.49 10.83 -1.00
N ILE A 158 11.74 11.26 0.25
CA ILE A 158 13.04 11.14 0.91
C ILE A 158 13.31 9.66 1.24
N PHE A 159 12.32 8.97 1.81
CA PHE A 159 12.38 7.54 2.11
C PHE A 159 12.63 6.68 0.88
N LEU A 160 11.93 6.93 -0.23
CA LEU A 160 12.15 6.17 -1.46
C LEU A 160 13.53 6.44 -2.03
N LYS A 161 14.00 7.70 -2.02
CA LYS A 161 15.36 8.03 -2.48
C LYS A 161 16.42 7.31 -1.66
N GLU A 162 16.29 7.29 -0.34
CA GLU A 162 17.28 6.64 0.52
C GLU A 162 17.25 5.11 0.39
N ALA A 163 16.05 4.52 0.31
CA ALA A 163 15.90 3.09 0.07
C ALA A 163 16.48 2.66 -1.28
N PHE A 164 16.24 3.43 -2.35
CA PHE A 164 16.81 3.16 -3.68
C PHE A 164 18.33 3.37 -3.72
N ALA A 165 18.87 4.35 -3.00
CA ALA A 165 20.31 4.56 -2.91
C ALA A 165 21.01 3.40 -2.20
N ILE A 166 20.42 2.89 -1.11
CA ILE A 166 20.92 1.71 -0.41
C ILE A 166 20.80 0.46 -1.29
N GLU A 167 19.68 0.28 -1.97
CA GLU A 167 19.47 -0.85 -2.89
C GLU A 167 20.49 -0.84 -4.04
N ALA A 168 20.70 0.31 -4.70
CA ALA A 168 21.68 0.45 -5.77
C ALA A 168 23.11 0.14 -5.30
N HIS A 169 23.45 0.51 -4.07
CA HIS A 169 24.73 0.18 -3.46
C HIS A 169 24.89 -1.31 -3.17
N LEU A 170 23.87 -1.95 -2.61
CA LEU A 170 23.88 -3.38 -2.35
C LEU A 170 23.92 -4.23 -3.63
N LEU A 171 23.45 -3.68 -4.75
CA LEU A 171 23.50 -4.31 -6.07
C LEU A 171 24.76 -3.98 -6.87
N GLU A 172 25.73 -3.27 -6.27
CA GLU A 172 26.97 -2.81 -6.92
C GLU A 172 26.73 -1.91 -8.15
N LEU A 173 25.56 -1.26 -8.21
CA LEU A 173 25.17 -0.37 -9.31
C LEU A 173 25.69 1.06 -9.12
N SER A 174 25.88 1.51 -7.87
CA SER A 174 26.45 2.82 -7.53
C SER A 174 26.96 2.85 -6.08
N GLU A 175 27.90 3.74 -5.74
CA GLU A 175 28.23 3.97 -4.33
C GLU A 175 27.08 4.70 -3.60
N TYR A 176 26.88 4.39 -2.32
CA TYR A 176 25.83 5.01 -1.51
C TYR A 176 26.23 6.44 -1.12
N GLU A 177 25.42 7.42 -1.56
CA GLU A 177 25.51 8.80 -1.12
C GLU A 177 24.25 9.17 -0.30
N PRO A 178 24.39 9.46 1.02
CA PRO A 178 23.26 9.84 1.87
C PRO A 178 22.55 11.11 1.38
N PHE A 179 21.22 11.11 1.38
CA PHE A 179 20.47 12.32 1.02
C PHE A 179 20.53 13.35 2.15
N MET A 180 21.28 14.43 1.94
CA MET A 180 21.33 15.57 2.84
C MET A 180 20.27 16.61 2.44
N VAL A 181 19.28 16.83 3.31
CA VAL A 181 18.36 17.99 3.18
C VAL A 181 19.20 19.25 3.41
N LYS A 182 19.40 20.06 2.37
CA LYS A 182 19.98 21.39 2.53
C LYS A 182 18.98 22.24 3.32
N ALA A 183 19.42 22.73 4.49
CA ALA A 183 18.68 23.64 5.35
C ALA A 183 18.46 24.99 4.68
#